data_AF-A0A2V7T5W2-F1
#
_entry.id   AF-A0A2V7T5W2-F1
#
_cell.length_a   1.000
_cell.length_b   1.000
_cell.length_c   1.000
_cell.angle_alpha   90.00
_cell.angle_beta   90.00
_cell.angle_gamma   90.00
#
_symmetry.space_group_name_H-M   'P 1'
#
loop_
_entity.id
_entity.type
_entity.pdbx_description
1 polymer ?
#
loop_
_entity_poly.entity_id
_entity_poly.type
_entity_poly.pdbx_seq_one_letter_code
_entity_poly.pdbx_strand_id
1 'polypeptide(L)'
;MRRRGPADVQANQYAHALAARIPGAALVDDPLGIAEALQTGRLPVIAPYRWLRAADPLPHTWEVTSDTIAAWLAGALGARRVVLIKPIHSEGKKLVDGYFLRSLPQGVEHLVVTAEDLGQLDVALREDRPPDRDTGRRTG
;
A
#
# COMPACT_ATOMS: atom_id res chain seq x y z
N MET A 1 -10.96 -24.43 10.55
CA MET A 1 -11.44 -23.20 9.88
C MET A 1 -10.90 -22.00 10.67
N ARG A 2 -9.78 -21.41 10.25
CA ARG A 2 -9.15 -20.28 10.95
C ARG A 2 -9.94 -19.01 10.61
N ARG A 3 -10.44 -18.29 11.63
CA ARG A 3 -11.16 -17.03 11.45
C ARG A 3 -10.13 -15.97 11.04
N ARG A 4 -10.21 -15.46 9.80
CA ARG A 4 -9.40 -14.33 9.31
C ARG A 4 -9.81 -13.03 10.02
N GLY A 5 -8.88 -12.10 10.18
CA GLY A 5 -9.17 -10.76 10.69
C GLY A 5 -10.08 -9.97 9.74
N PRO A 6 -10.73 -8.88 10.18
CA PRO A 6 -11.76 -8.16 9.41
C PRO A 6 -11.20 -7.22 8.34
N ALA A 7 -9.88 -7.00 8.29
CA ALA A 7 -9.30 -5.90 7.52
C ALA A 7 -9.27 -6.16 6.01
N ASP A 8 -9.07 -7.41 5.58
CA ASP A 8 -9.08 -7.79 4.16
C ASP A 8 -10.48 -7.61 3.55
N VAL A 9 -11.53 -8.04 4.26
CA VAL A 9 -12.93 -7.87 3.86
C VAL A 9 -13.31 -6.38 3.80
N GLN A 10 -12.95 -5.60 4.82
CA GLN A 10 -13.22 -4.16 4.84
C GLN A 10 -12.49 -3.42 3.71
N ALA A 11 -11.19 -3.68 3.52
CA ALA A 11 -10.41 -3.08 2.43
C ALA A 11 -10.99 -3.45 1.05
N ASN A 12 -11.49 -4.67 0.90
CA ASN A 12 -12.14 -5.11 -0.33
C ASN A 12 -13.43 -4.35 -0.62
N GLN A 13 -14.31 -4.19 0.38
CA GLN A 13 -15.55 -3.41 0.21
C GLN A 13 -15.25 -1.95 -0.11
N TYR A 14 -14.23 -1.37 0.52
CA TYR A 14 -13.81 0.00 0.25
C TYR A 14 -13.28 0.18 -1.18
N ALA A 15 -12.55 -0.80 -1.72
CA ALA A 15 -12.08 -0.81 -3.10
C ALA A 15 -13.24 -0.70 -4.10
N HIS A 16 -14.33 -1.45 -3.90
CA HIS A 16 -15.53 -1.34 -4.73
C HIS A 16 -16.12 0.08 -4.70
N ALA A 17 -16.24 0.68 -3.50
CA ALA A 17 -16.78 2.02 -3.35
C ALA A 17 -15.90 3.09 -4.02
N LEU A 18 -14.58 2.96 -3.91
CA LEU A 18 -13.63 3.86 -4.56
C LEU A 18 -13.67 3.75 -6.08
N ALA A 19 -13.63 2.53 -6.62
CA ALA A 19 -13.67 2.29 -8.06
C ALA A 19 -14.96 2.85 -8.70
N ALA A 20 -16.09 2.78 -7.99
CA ALA A 20 -17.35 3.37 -8.43
C ALA A 20 -17.36 4.91 -8.40
N ARG A 21 -16.46 5.55 -7.63
CA ARG A 21 -16.42 7.00 -7.45
C ARG A 21 -15.39 7.71 -8.31
N ILE A 22 -14.29 7.04 -8.67
CA ILE A 22 -13.16 7.63 -9.36
C ILE A 22 -13.29 7.38 -10.87
N PRO A 23 -13.49 8.43 -11.70
CA PRO A 23 -13.49 8.28 -13.15
C PRO A 23 -12.17 7.68 -13.65
N GLY A 24 -12.25 6.72 -14.57
CA GLY A 24 -11.06 6.04 -15.10
C GLY A 24 -10.44 5.01 -14.17
N ALA A 25 -11.04 4.73 -13.00
CA ALA A 25 -10.61 3.63 -12.15
C ALA A 25 -11.03 2.26 -12.72
N ALA A 26 -10.20 1.26 -12.50
CA ALA A 26 -10.50 -0.14 -12.77
C ALA A 26 -10.40 -0.93 -11.47
N LEU A 27 -11.49 -1.58 -11.06
CA LEU A 27 -11.45 -2.51 -9.94
C LEU A 27 -10.69 -3.76 -10.36
N VAL A 28 -9.67 -4.13 -9.58
CA VAL A 28 -8.79 -5.27 -9.85
C VAL A 28 -8.60 -6.09 -8.58
N ASP A 29 -8.28 -7.38 -8.69
CA ASP A 29 -8.13 -8.26 -7.53
C ASP A 29 -6.85 -9.11 -7.56
N ASP A 30 -5.98 -8.90 -8.54
CA ASP A 30 -4.71 -9.61 -8.73
C ASP A 30 -3.66 -8.77 -9.51
N PRO A 31 -2.39 -9.23 -9.63
CA PRO A 31 -1.34 -8.53 -10.37
C PRO A 31 -1.61 -8.34 -11.86
N LEU A 32 -2.29 -9.30 -12.50
CA LEU A 32 -2.54 -9.26 -13.93
C LEU A 32 -3.54 -8.14 -14.25
N GLY A 33 -4.63 -8.06 -13.48
CA GLY A 33 -5.60 -6.98 -13.57
C GLY A 33 -4.98 -5.61 -13.33
N ILE A 34 -4.02 -5.49 -12.40
CA ILE A 34 -3.25 -4.25 -12.21
C ILE A 34 -2.51 -3.89 -13.50
N ALA A 35 -1.76 -4.82 -14.08
CA ALA A 35 -0.98 -4.58 -15.30
C ALA A 35 -1.88 -4.18 -16.48
N GLU A 36 -3.02 -4.86 -16.68
CA GLU A 36 -3.99 -4.54 -17.74
C GLU A 36 -4.63 -3.17 -17.55
N ALA A 37 -4.99 -2.81 -16.30
CA ALA A 37 -5.53 -1.48 -16.00
C ALA A 37 -4.51 -0.39 -16.36
N LEU A 38 -3.25 -0.56 -15.96
CA LEU A 38 -2.18 0.39 -16.27
C LEU A 38 -1.91 0.50 -17.78
N GLN A 39 -1.86 -0.62 -18.50
CA GLN A 39 -1.69 -0.65 -19.96
C GLN A 39 -2.82 0.06 -20.71
N THR A 40 -4.04 0.04 -20.15
CA THR A 40 -5.21 0.72 -20.70
C THR A 40 -5.36 2.17 -20.22
N GLY A 41 -4.36 2.71 -19.51
CA GLY A 41 -4.38 4.08 -19.00
C GLY A 41 -5.40 4.32 -17.87
N ARG A 42 -5.85 3.23 -17.21
CA ARG A 42 -6.79 3.27 -16.10
C ARG A 42 -6.08 3.20 -14.75
N LEU A 43 -6.68 3.78 -13.72
CA LEU A 43 -6.17 3.73 -12.36
C LEU A 43 -6.59 2.42 -11.68
N PRO A 44 -5.67 1.47 -11.39
CA PRO A 44 -6.04 0.26 -10.68
C PRO A 44 -6.46 0.57 -9.24
N VAL A 45 -7.62 0.06 -8.84
CA VAL A 45 -8.12 0.07 -7.46
C VAL A 45 -8.23 -1.38 -7.00
N ILE A 46 -7.32 -1.78 -6.11
CA ILE A 46 -7.19 -3.18 -5.71
C ILE A 46 -8.19 -3.57 -4.62
N ALA A 47 -8.95 -4.62 -4.88
CA ALA A 47 -9.77 -5.38 -3.95
C ALA A 47 -8.95 -6.59 -3.45
N PRO A 48 -8.26 -6.47 -2.31
CA PRO A 48 -7.13 -7.35 -1.99
C PRO A 48 -7.56 -8.73 -1.48
N TYR A 49 -8.85 -8.96 -1.23
CA TYR A 49 -9.32 -10.17 -0.56
C TYR A 49 -8.90 -11.43 -1.32
N ARG A 50 -9.19 -11.53 -2.62
CA ARG A 50 -8.89 -12.75 -3.38
C ARG A 50 -7.40 -13.06 -3.41
N TRP A 51 -6.55 -12.05 -3.62
CA TRP A 51 -5.10 -12.23 -3.63
C TRP A 51 -4.56 -12.61 -2.23
N LEU A 52 -4.98 -11.92 -1.17
CA LEU A 52 -4.62 -12.27 0.21
C LEU A 52 -5.14 -13.65 0.63
N ARG A 53 -6.31 -14.07 0.11
CA ARG A 53 -6.86 -15.41 0.32
C ARG A 53 -5.96 -16.48 -0.26
N ALA A 54 -5.46 -16.27 -1.47
CA ALA A 54 -4.60 -17.21 -2.17
C ALA A 54 -3.17 -17.26 -1.63
N ALA A 55 -2.56 -16.10 -1.35
CA ALA A 55 -1.17 -16.02 -0.88
C ALA A 55 -0.99 -16.32 0.62
N ASP A 56 -2.05 -16.10 1.42
CA ASP A 56 -2.07 -16.24 2.89
C ASP A 56 -0.85 -15.67 3.65
N PRO A 57 -0.41 -14.43 3.38
CA PRO A 57 0.91 -13.96 3.81
C PRO A 57 0.92 -13.29 5.18
N LEU A 58 -0.26 -12.96 5.72
CA LEU A 58 -0.42 -12.15 6.92
C LEU A 58 -1.04 -12.96 8.05
N PRO A 59 -0.69 -12.67 9.32
CA PRO A 59 -1.34 -13.29 10.47
C PRO A 59 -2.86 -13.07 10.48
N HIS A 60 -3.61 -14.07 10.90
CA HIS A 60 -5.07 -14.03 10.96
C HIS A 60 -5.51 -13.41 12.30
N THR A 61 -5.10 -12.16 12.53
CA THR A 61 -5.37 -11.44 13.79
C THR A 61 -6.12 -10.14 13.52
N TRP A 62 -6.81 -9.63 14.54
CA TRP A 62 -7.49 -8.33 14.48
C TRP A 62 -6.53 -7.14 14.51
N GLU A 63 -5.24 -7.41 14.74
CA GLU A 63 -4.18 -6.39 14.80
C GLU A 63 -3.68 -5.99 13.41
N VAL A 64 -3.94 -6.81 12.38
CA VAL A 64 -3.63 -6.48 10.98
C VAL A 64 -4.66 -5.49 10.46
N THR A 65 -4.21 -4.35 9.95
CA THR A 65 -5.06 -3.32 9.34
C THR A 65 -4.80 -3.18 7.83
N SER A 66 -5.53 -2.27 7.18
CA SER A 66 -5.29 -1.89 5.80
C SER A 66 -3.87 -1.40 5.53
N ASP A 67 -3.20 -0.81 6.53
CA ASP A 67 -1.80 -0.37 6.39
C ASP A 67 -0.90 -1.57 6.11
N THR A 68 -1.00 -2.62 6.93
CA THR A 68 -0.22 -3.84 6.76
C THR A 68 -0.52 -4.53 5.43
N ILE A 69 -1.77 -4.51 4.99
CA ILE A 69 -2.16 -5.01 3.66
C ILE A 69 -1.44 -4.20 2.57
N ALA A 70 -1.40 -2.87 2.68
CA ALA A 70 -0.70 -2.01 1.72
C ALA A 70 0.81 -2.26 1.71
N ALA A 71 1.43 -2.46 2.88
CA ALA A 71 2.85 -2.81 2.99
C ALA A 71 3.16 -4.14 2.28
N TRP A 72 2.34 -5.16 2.49
CA TRP A 72 2.51 -6.44 1.82
C TRP A 72 2.32 -6.33 0.30
N LEU A 73 1.26 -5.62 -0.15
CA LEU A 73 1.01 -5.39 -1.58
C LEU A 73 2.19 -4.69 -2.25
N ALA A 74 2.80 -3.71 -1.58
CA ALA A 74 3.97 -3.02 -2.09
C ALA A 74 5.13 -3.96 -2.37
N GLY A 75 5.37 -4.92 -1.47
CA GLY A 75 6.35 -5.98 -1.72
C GLY A 75 5.97 -6.92 -2.84
N ALA A 76 4.71 -7.36 -2.87
CA ALA A 76 4.21 -8.26 -3.89
C ALA A 76 4.25 -7.64 -5.30
N LEU A 77 4.16 -6.30 -5.40
CA LEU A 77 4.22 -5.54 -6.64
C LEU A 77 5.62 -4.99 -6.97
N GLY A 78 6.62 -5.17 -6.09
CA GLY A 78 7.94 -4.55 -6.27
C GLY A 78 7.89 -3.01 -6.26
N ALA A 79 6.92 -2.43 -5.55
CA ALA A 79 6.75 -0.99 -5.47
C ALA A 79 7.92 -0.35 -4.70
N ARG A 80 8.39 0.79 -5.19
CA ARG A 80 9.45 1.57 -4.50
C ARG A 80 8.96 2.20 -3.21
N ARG A 81 7.68 2.53 -3.12
CA ARG A 81 7.14 3.39 -2.06
C ARG A 81 5.67 3.06 -1.75
N VAL A 82 5.30 3.24 -0.49
CA VAL A 82 3.92 3.26 0.00
C VAL A 82 3.62 4.63 0.57
N VAL A 83 2.53 5.26 0.13
CA VAL A 83 2.02 6.51 0.70
C VAL A 83 0.70 6.23 1.39
N LEU A 84 0.64 6.47 2.70
CA LEU A 84 -0.56 6.30 3.51
C LEU A 84 -1.20 7.67 3.77
N ILE A 85 -2.43 7.85 3.31
CA ILE A 85 -3.19 9.09 3.53
C ILE A 85 -4.08 8.89 4.76
N LYS A 86 -3.92 9.76 5.77
CA LYS A 86 -4.64 9.64 7.05
C LYS A 86 -5.30 10.94 7.50
N PRO A 87 -6.47 10.88 8.16
CA PRO A 87 -7.09 12.07 8.75
C PRO A 87 -6.30 12.50 9.99
N ILE A 88 -5.59 13.63 9.86
CA ILE A 88 -4.89 14.40 10.92
C ILE A 88 -3.60 13.74 11.48
N HIS A 89 -2.63 14.57 11.87
CA HIS A 89 -1.48 14.16 12.68
C HIS A 89 -2.01 13.58 13.99
N SER A 90 -2.04 12.26 14.12
CA SER A 90 -2.53 11.64 15.35
C SER A 90 -1.47 11.78 16.43
N GLU A 91 -1.50 12.90 17.17
CA GLU A 91 -0.75 13.05 18.40
C GLU A 91 -1.21 11.96 19.38
N GLY A 92 -0.36 10.94 19.57
CA GLY A 92 -0.57 9.88 20.56
C GLY A 92 -1.20 8.56 20.06
N LYS A 93 -1.67 8.43 18.81
CA LYS A 93 -2.00 7.12 18.21
C LYS A 93 -0.89 6.62 17.31
N LYS A 94 -0.63 5.31 17.34
CA LYS A 94 0.26 4.65 16.36
C LYS A 94 -0.19 5.00 14.94
N LEU A 95 0.69 5.66 14.17
CA LEU A 95 0.42 6.07 12.79
C LEU A 95 0.15 4.88 11.86
N VAL A 96 0.69 3.71 12.17
CA VAL A 96 0.47 2.45 11.47
C VAL A 96 0.35 1.32 12.49
N ASP A 97 -0.30 0.22 12.12
CA ASP A 97 -0.39 -0.93 13.01
C ASP A 97 0.98 -1.63 13.23
N GLY A 98 1.05 -2.51 14.24
CA GLY A 98 2.31 -3.14 14.67
C GLY A 98 2.94 -4.12 13.65
N TYR A 99 2.19 -4.56 12.64
CA TYR A 99 2.67 -5.45 11.58
C TYR A 99 3.14 -4.71 10.34
N PHE A 100 2.85 -3.41 10.23
CA PHE A 100 3.18 -2.63 9.04
C PHE A 100 4.68 -2.71 8.70
N LEU A 101 5.54 -2.32 9.64
CA LEU A 101 7.00 -2.32 9.44
C LEU A 101 7.58 -3.72 9.28
N ARG A 102 6.89 -4.75 9.78
CA ARG A 102 7.31 -6.16 9.60
C ARG A 102 6.96 -6.69 8.22
N SER A 103 5.90 -6.14 7.62
CA SER A 103 5.38 -6.57 6.31
C SER A 103 5.92 -5.69 5.18
N LEU A 104 6.54 -4.55 5.51
CA LEU A 104 7.19 -3.67 4.55
C LEU A 104 8.55 -4.27 4.14
N PRO A 105 8.77 -4.57 2.85
CA PRO A 105 10.04 -5.11 2.39
C PRO A 105 11.19 -4.11 2.54
N GLN A 106 12.41 -4.64 2.65
CA GLN A 106 13.61 -3.80 2.67
C GLN A 106 13.72 -2.98 1.37
N GLY A 107 14.01 -1.69 1.51
CA GLY A 107 14.15 -0.77 0.39
C GLY A 107 12.84 -0.12 -0.08
N VAL A 108 11.67 -0.55 0.43
CA VAL A 108 10.40 0.14 0.18
C VAL A 108 10.29 1.33 1.13
N GLU A 109 10.22 2.53 0.57
CA GLU A 109 10.00 3.75 1.33
C GLU A 109 8.54 3.83 1.82
N HIS A 110 8.30 4.42 2.98
CA HIS A 110 6.94 4.71 3.43
C HIS A 110 6.80 6.16 3.86
N LEU A 111 5.69 6.78 3.49
CA LEU A 111 5.33 8.14 3.85
C LEU A 111 3.90 8.14 4.39
N VAL A 112 3.66 8.93 5.43
CA VAL A 112 2.31 9.20 5.94
C VAL A 112 2.00 10.65 5.64
N VAL A 113 0.95 10.90 4.86
CA VAL A 113 0.49 12.22 4.47
C VAL A 113 -0.88 12.46 5.08
N THR A 114 -1.16 13.69 5.51
CA THR A 114 -2.48 14.02 6.04
C THR A 114 -3.46 14.28 4.89
N ALA A 115 -4.73 13.94 5.06
CA ALA A 115 -5.77 14.25 4.07
C ALA A 115 -5.98 15.76 3.85
N GLU A 116 -5.47 16.60 4.76
CA GLU A 116 -5.56 18.05 4.72
C GLU A 116 -4.38 18.71 4.00
N ASP A 117 -3.28 17.98 3.76
CA ASP A 117 -2.09 18.47 3.08
C ASP A 117 -1.80 17.65 1.80
N LEU A 118 -2.62 17.88 0.78
CA LEU A 118 -2.43 17.25 -0.53
C LEU A 118 -1.18 17.77 -1.27
N GLY A 119 -0.62 18.91 -0.87
CA GLY A 119 0.66 19.39 -1.43
C GLY A 119 1.82 18.44 -1.10
N GLN A 120 1.80 17.84 0.10
CA GLN A 120 2.74 16.78 0.45
C GLN A 120 2.52 15.49 -0.35
N LEU A 121 1.29 15.20 -0.79
CA LEU A 121 1.01 14.03 -1.62
C LEU A 121 1.71 14.15 -2.98
N ASP A 122 1.64 15.32 -3.63
CA ASP A 122 2.34 15.55 -4.90
C ASP A 122 3.85 15.35 -4.75
N VAL A 123 4.45 15.88 -3.67
CA VAL A 123 5.87 15.67 -3.37
C VAL A 123 6.17 14.19 -3.10
N ALA A 124 5.31 13.50 -2.35
CA ALA A 124 5.43 12.08 -2.04
C ALA A 124 5.27 11.17 -3.27
N LEU A 125 4.62 11.64 -4.33
CA LEU A 125 4.46 10.91 -5.59
C LEU A 125 5.58 11.20 -6.60
N ARG A 126 6.37 12.26 -6.42
CA ARG A 126 7.49 12.57 -7.33
C ARG A 126 8.51 11.43 -7.35
N GLU A 127 8.97 11.14 -8.57
CA GLU A 127 9.90 10.06 -8.89
C GLU A 127 11.36 10.33 -8.51
N ASP A 128 11.66 11.42 -7.80
CA ASP A 128 13.05 11.79 -7.49
C ASP A 128 13.84 10.58 -6.96
N ARG A 129 14.89 10.26 -7.72
CA ARG A 129 15.79 9.13 -7.49
C ARG A 129 16.43 9.29 -6.10
N PRO A 130 16.40 8.27 -5.22
CA PRO A 130 17.18 8.34 -3.99
C PRO A 130 18.65 8.55 -4.37
N PRO A 131 19.39 9.44 -3.68
CA PRO A 131 20.80 9.65 -3.98
C PRO A 131 21.49 8.30 -3.93
N ASP A 132 22.21 8.00 -5.01
CA ASP A 132 23.00 6.79 -5.16
C ASP A 132 23.82 6.65 -3.88
N ARG A 133 23.60 5.55 -3.13
CA ARG A 133 24.50 5.20 -2.03
C ARG A 133 25.75 4.69 -2.70
N ASP A 134 26.59 5.63 -3.15
CA ASP A 134 27.96 5.39 -3.55
C ASP A 134 28.62 4.62 -2.40
N THR A 135 28.69 3.30 -2.58
CA THR A 135 29.51 2.43 -1.76
C THR A 135 30.92 2.97 -1.91
N GLY A 136 31.35 3.75 -0.92
CA GLY A 136 32.68 4.29 -0.81
C GLY A 136 33.70 3.17 -0.89
N ARG A 137 34.11 2.84 -2.11
CA ARG A 137 35.33 2.10 -2.41
C ARG A 137 36.40 3.15 -2.62
N ARG A 138 36.83 3.78 -1.53
CA ARG A 138 38.13 4.44 -1.49
C ARG A 138 39.18 3.37 -1.23
N THR A 139 39.85 3.02 -2.31
CA THR A 139 41.26 2.62 -2.37
C THR A 139 42.08 3.06 -1.16
N GLY A 140 42.77 2.09 -0.56
CA GLY A 140 43.86 2.22 0.41
C GLY A 140 44.52 0.87 0.53
#